data_AF-A0A1S2IH54-F1
#
_entry.id   AF-A0A1S2IH54-F1
#
_cell.length_a   1.000
_cell.length_b   1.000
_cell.length_c   1.000
_cell.angle_alpha   90.00
_cell.angle_beta   90.00
_cell.angle_gamma   90.00
#
_symmetry.space_group_name_H-M   'P 1'
#
loop_
_entity.id
_entity.type
_entity.pdbx_description
1 polymer ?
#
loop_
_entity_poly.entity_id
_entity_poly.type
_entity_poly.pdbx_seq_one_letter_code
_entity_poly.pdbx_strand_id
1 'polypeptide(L)'
;MSRSISRARWTRRARWAAVPVAVIASGAIISTASYSAFSATTSNPTSNWSTGTVQLTDDDSGVALFSASNLMPGDAGTKCITVTSTGSLPSAVRLYGTAATTTNSLSSYLDLTIQQGSGASSASCDGFTPASQGAQVFSGTLADFAGQRTGYANGAPTWSPTGTTSESRSFKFSYTLSQSTPNTGQDSRAAIAFTWEAQTR
;
A
#
# COMPACT_ATOMS: atom_id res chain seq x y z
N MET A 1 76.91 5.48 25.06
CA MET A 1 75.81 4.88 25.85
C MET A 1 74.73 4.40 24.89
N SER A 2 74.64 3.08 24.71
CA SER A 2 73.71 2.41 23.79
C SER A 2 72.38 2.12 24.50
N ARG A 3 71.25 2.43 23.88
CA ARG A 3 69.93 1.92 24.28
C ARG A 3 69.34 1.11 23.13
N SER A 4 69.47 -0.20 23.25
CA SER A 4 68.75 -1.19 22.46
C SER A 4 67.25 -1.11 22.76
N ILE A 5 66.43 -0.70 21.78
CA ILE A 5 64.98 -0.88 21.84
C ILE A 5 64.66 -2.23 21.18
N SER A 6 64.33 -3.21 22.02
CA SER A 6 63.90 -4.55 21.61
C SER A 6 62.65 -4.49 20.74
N ARG A 7 62.81 -4.81 19.45
CA ARG A 7 61.70 -5.28 18.58
C ARG A 7 61.36 -6.72 19.01
N ALA A 8 60.18 -6.98 19.58
CA ALA A 8 59.50 -8.30 19.52
C ALA A 8 58.32 -8.45 20.49
N ARG A 9 57.36 -7.51 20.58
CA ARG A 9 56.08 -7.78 21.30
C ARG A 9 54.82 -7.21 20.65
N TRP A 10 54.95 -6.49 19.53
CA TRP A 10 53.81 -5.80 18.91
C TRP A 10 53.11 -6.58 17.80
N THR A 11 53.70 -7.64 17.26
CA THR A 11 53.11 -8.38 16.13
C THR A 11 52.09 -9.44 16.54
N ARG A 12 52.03 -9.83 17.82
CA ARG A 12 51.00 -10.76 18.33
C ARG A 12 49.71 -10.08 18.78
N ARG A 13 49.73 -8.77 19.07
CA ARG A 13 48.53 -8.01 19.48
C ARG A 13 47.75 -7.43 18.29
N ALA A 14 48.42 -7.18 17.16
CA ALA A 14 47.78 -6.65 15.96
C ALA A 14 46.82 -7.64 15.28
N ARG A 15 47.08 -8.95 15.34
CA ARG A 15 46.17 -9.98 14.81
C ARG A 15 44.86 -10.12 15.62
N TRP A 16 44.87 -9.75 16.90
CA TRP A 16 43.68 -9.80 17.75
C TRP A 16 42.85 -8.51 17.74
N ALA A 17 43.39 -7.42 17.18
CA ALA A 17 42.68 -6.15 17.03
C ALA A 17 41.98 -5.99 15.67
N ALA A 18 42.42 -6.71 14.63
CA ALA A 18 41.82 -6.63 13.30
C ALA A 18 40.40 -7.23 13.24
N VAL A 19 40.15 -8.29 14.02
CA VAL A 19 38.83 -8.96 14.07
C VAL A 19 37.74 -8.05 14.65
N PRO A 20 37.89 -7.41 15.83
CA PRO A 20 36.84 -6.55 16.37
C PRO A 20 36.59 -5.30 15.53
N VAL A 21 37.62 -4.71 14.91
CA VAL A 21 37.46 -3.52 14.06
C VAL A 21 36.70 -3.83 12.77
N ALA A 22 36.95 -4.99 12.16
CA ALA A 22 36.21 -5.44 10.97
C ALA A 22 34.73 -5.74 11.29
N VAL A 23 34.42 -6.29 12.46
CA VAL A 23 33.04 -6.53 12.92
C VAL A 23 32.28 -5.21 13.13
N ILE A 24 32.92 -4.20 13.71
CA ILE A 24 32.30 -2.87 13.91
C ILE A 24 32.03 -2.19 12.57
N ALA A 25 32.97 -2.25 11.62
CA ALA A 25 32.80 -1.67 10.28
C ALA A 25 31.69 -2.37 9.47
N SER A 26 31.54 -3.69 9.64
CA SER A 26 30.48 -4.47 8.97
C SER A 26 29.09 -4.19 9.56
N GLY A 27 29.00 -3.88 10.86
CA GLY A 27 27.75 -3.49 11.51
C GLY A 27 27.23 -2.11 11.09
N ALA A 28 28.12 -1.17 10.75
CA ALA A 28 27.73 0.18 10.33
C ALA A 28 27.12 0.23 8.91
N ILE A 29 27.39 -0.78 8.07
CA ILE A 29 26.80 -0.85 6.71
C ILE A 29 25.39 -1.49 6.74
N ILE A 30 25.06 -2.26 7.79
CA ILE A 30 23.75 -2.92 7.96
C ILE A 30 22.72 -1.99 8.63
N SER A 31 23.03 -0.71 8.88
CA SER A 31 22.09 0.23 9.52
C SER A 31 21.02 0.81 8.59
N THR A 32 20.77 0.22 7.42
CA THR A 32 19.61 0.57 6.59
C THR A 32 18.34 0.02 7.24
N ALA A 33 17.75 0.81 8.13
CA ALA A 33 16.37 0.77 8.60
C ALA A 33 15.76 -0.63 8.84
N SER A 34 16.25 -1.33 9.86
CA SER A 34 15.42 -2.35 10.53
C SER A 34 14.49 -1.63 11.49
N TYR A 35 13.20 -1.52 11.14
CA TYR A 35 12.15 -1.14 12.09
C TYR A 35 12.15 -2.18 13.22
N SER A 36 12.55 -1.77 14.43
CA SER A 36 12.41 -2.61 15.62
C SER A 36 10.94 -2.68 16.03
N ALA A 37 10.36 -3.88 15.99
CA ALA A 37 9.15 -4.18 16.76
C ALA A 37 9.48 -3.97 18.25
N PHE A 38 8.66 -3.18 18.94
CA PHE A 38 8.83 -2.91 20.36
C PHE A 38 8.68 -4.21 21.17
N SER A 39 9.72 -4.60 21.90
CA SER A 39 9.64 -5.59 22.99
C SER A 39 10.50 -5.10 24.15
N ALA A 40 9.90 -4.99 25.34
CA ALA A 40 10.56 -4.67 26.58
C ALA A 40 9.91 -5.45 27.72
N THR A 41 10.68 -5.89 28.70
CA THR A 41 10.17 -6.23 30.04
C THR A 41 10.86 -5.38 31.10
N THR A 42 10.05 -4.83 32.00
CA THR A 42 10.45 -4.26 33.29
C THR A 42 9.25 -4.40 34.24
N SER A 43 9.49 -4.51 35.55
CA SER A 43 8.42 -4.67 36.55
C SER A 43 8.31 -3.45 37.47
N ASN A 44 7.04 -3.10 37.78
CA ASN A 44 6.47 -2.15 38.77
C ASN A 44 5.96 -0.80 38.21
N PRO A 45 4.74 -0.29 38.55
CA PRO A 45 3.46 -0.91 38.95
C PRO A 45 2.60 -1.19 37.69
N THR A 46 1.31 -1.52 37.79
CA THR A 46 0.41 -1.86 36.65
C THR A 46 0.50 -0.80 35.56
N SER A 47 1.39 -1.05 34.62
CA SER A 47 1.65 -0.20 33.50
C SER A 47 0.71 -0.68 32.42
N ASN A 48 -0.42 0.01 32.30
CA ASN A 48 -1.36 -0.26 31.22
C ASN A 48 -0.87 0.45 29.97
N TRP A 49 0.13 -0.14 29.31
CA TRP A 49 0.52 0.31 27.97
C TRP A 49 -0.52 -0.23 26.98
N SER A 50 -1.37 0.65 26.46
CA SER A 50 -2.19 0.35 25.29
C SER A 50 -1.44 0.80 24.04
N THR A 51 -1.17 -0.12 23.12
CA THR A 51 -0.65 0.21 21.79
C THR A 51 -1.78 0.75 20.93
N GLY A 52 -1.52 1.79 20.13
CA GLY A 52 -2.49 2.27 19.16
C GLY A 52 -2.71 1.29 18.01
N THR A 53 -3.85 1.40 17.31
CA THR A 53 -4.27 0.49 16.24
C THR A 53 -4.25 1.17 14.88
N VAL A 54 -4.18 0.37 13.82
CA VAL A 54 -4.49 0.77 12.44
C VAL A 54 -5.57 -0.18 11.95
N GLN A 55 -6.72 0.36 11.55
CA GLN A 55 -7.86 -0.44 11.12
C GLN A 55 -8.61 0.31 10.04
N LEU A 56 -8.95 -0.41 8.97
CA LEU A 56 -9.81 0.05 7.89
C LEU A 56 -11.03 -0.87 7.79
N THR A 57 -12.18 -0.29 7.49
CA THR A 57 -13.41 -1.00 7.14
C THR A 57 -14.03 -0.35 5.91
N ASP A 58 -14.64 -1.13 5.04
CA ASP A 58 -15.40 -0.64 3.87
C ASP A 58 -16.89 -1.04 3.97
N ASP A 59 -17.72 -0.52 3.06
CA ASP A 59 -19.18 -0.69 3.05
C ASP A 59 -19.72 -1.69 2.01
N ASP A 60 -18.87 -2.49 1.34
CA ASP A 60 -19.31 -3.44 0.31
C ASP A 60 -19.55 -4.88 0.80
N SER A 61 -19.29 -5.15 2.09
CA SER A 61 -19.46 -6.45 2.75
C SER A 61 -18.71 -7.63 2.10
N GLY A 62 -17.63 -7.35 1.36
CA GLY A 62 -16.85 -8.35 0.64
C GLY A 62 -17.46 -8.80 -0.68
N VAL A 63 -18.40 -8.03 -1.24
CA VAL A 63 -19.00 -8.27 -2.55
C VAL A 63 -18.13 -7.61 -3.63
N ALA A 64 -18.02 -8.25 -4.80
CA ALA A 64 -17.28 -7.67 -5.91
C ALA A 64 -17.84 -6.29 -6.29
N LEU A 65 -16.97 -5.27 -6.32
CA LEU A 65 -17.32 -3.89 -6.66
C LEU A 65 -18.07 -3.78 -8.00
N PHE A 66 -17.64 -4.56 -9.00
CA PHE A 66 -18.34 -4.72 -10.27
C PHE A 66 -18.61 -6.19 -10.57
N SER A 67 -19.83 -6.51 -10.99
CA SER A 67 -20.22 -7.79 -11.57
C SER A 67 -20.91 -7.53 -12.92
N ALA A 68 -20.15 -6.98 -13.86
CA ALA A 68 -20.64 -6.66 -15.19
C ALA A 68 -20.51 -7.85 -16.14
N SER A 69 -21.53 -8.09 -16.96
CA SER A 69 -21.60 -9.19 -17.93
C SER A 69 -22.16 -8.69 -19.25
N ASN A 70 -21.83 -9.37 -20.35
CA ASN A 70 -22.31 -9.04 -21.70
C ASN A 70 -21.95 -7.59 -22.12
N LEU A 71 -20.78 -7.12 -21.71
CA LEU A 71 -20.30 -5.80 -22.11
C LEU A 71 -19.98 -5.78 -23.60
N MET A 72 -20.41 -4.74 -24.29
CA MET A 72 -19.96 -4.37 -25.63
C MET A 72 -19.01 -3.16 -25.59
N PRO A 73 -18.16 -2.97 -26.62
CA PRO A 73 -17.33 -1.78 -26.71
C PRO A 73 -18.15 -0.50 -26.56
N GLY A 74 -17.67 0.42 -25.73
CA GLY A 74 -18.38 1.64 -25.32
C GLY A 74 -19.17 1.53 -24.01
N ASP A 75 -19.45 0.32 -23.53
CA ASP A 75 -20.16 0.15 -22.25
C ASP A 75 -19.32 0.66 -21.08
N ALA A 76 -20.00 1.28 -20.12
CA ALA A 76 -19.37 1.89 -18.96
C ALA A 76 -20.16 1.58 -17.69
N GLY A 77 -19.47 1.65 -16.56
CA GLY A 77 -20.06 1.47 -15.24
C GLY A 77 -19.39 2.36 -14.21
N THR A 78 -20.09 2.62 -13.11
CA THR A 78 -19.58 3.42 -12.00
C THR A 78 -20.13 2.91 -10.69
N LYS A 79 -19.27 2.81 -9.68
CA LYS A 79 -19.61 2.40 -8.32
C LYS A 79 -18.78 3.16 -7.30
N CYS A 80 -19.37 3.38 -6.13
CA CYS A 80 -18.70 4.02 -5.01
C CYS A 80 -18.54 3.07 -3.83
N ILE A 81 -17.50 3.31 -3.06
CA ILE A 81 -17.21 2.58 -1.82
C ILE A 81 -16.64 3.57 -0.80
N THR A 82 -17.07 3.47 0.44
CA THR A 82 -16.60 4.31 1.54
C THR A 82 -15.68 3.51 2.44
N VAL A 83 -14.42 3.94 2.54
CA VAL A 83 -13.44 3.33 3.43
C VAL A 83 -13.28 4.21 4.66
N THR A 84 -13.40 3.59 5.83
CA THR A 84 -13.33 4.26 7.13
C THR A 84 -12.12 3.76 7.91
N SER A 85 -11.28 4.70 8.35
CA SER A 85 -10.19 4.45 9.30
C SER A 85 -10.68 4.65 10.72
N THR A 86 -10.57 3.62 11.55
CA THR A 86 -10.88 3.65 12.99
C THR A 86 -9.63 3.50 13.86
N GLY A 87 -8.44 3.49 13.24
CA GLY A 87 -7.16 3.41 13.93
C GLY A 87 -6.91 4.60 14.86
N SER A 88 -6.08 4.38 15.88
CA SER A 88 -5.68 5.39 16.87
C SER A 88 -4.27 5.96 16.65
N LEU A 89 -3.65 5.66 15.50
CA LEU A 89 -2.33 6.16 15.10
C LEU A 89 -2.37 6.85 13.72
N PRO A 90 -1.54 7.89 13.50
CA PRO A 90 -1.33 8.43 12.16
C PRO A 90 -0.88 7.34 11.18
N SER A 91 -1.50 7.27 10.01
CA SER A 91 -1.23 6.21 9.03
C SER A 91 -1.31 6.70 7.58
N ALA A 92 -0.60 6.04 6.68
CA ALA A 92 -0.74 6.18 5.23
C ALA A 92 -1.60 5.08 4.67
N VAL A 93 -2.69 5.47 4.01
CA VAL A 93 -3.52 4.55 3.24
C VAL A 93 -3.03 4.54 1.80
N ARG A 94 -2.89 3.32 1.26
CA ARG A 94 -2.62 3.09 -0.16
C ARG A 94 -3.62 2.09 -0.72
N LEU A 95 -3.95 2.28 -2.00
CA LEU A 95 -4.83 1.42 -2.76
C LEU A 95 -4.03 0.62 -3.80
N TYR A 96 -4.20 -0.69 -3.81
CA TYR A 96 -3.56 -1.58 -4.79
C TYR A 96 -4.51 -2.70 -5.22
N GLY A 97 -4.14 -3.40 -6.29
CA GLY A 97 -4.85 -4.53 -6.83
C GLY A 97 -4.24 -5.85 -6.39
N THR A 98 -5.09 -6.85 -6.11
CA THR A 98 -4.71 -8.23 -5.85
C THR A 98 -5.54 -9.18 -6.71
N ALA A 99 -5.09 -10.43 -6.84
CA ALA A 99 -5.81 -11.49 -7.57
C ALA A 99 -6.28 -11.10 -8.99
N ALA A 100 -5.48 -10.30 -9.71
CA ALA A 100 -5.81 -9.89 -11.06
C ALA A 100 -5.78 -11.07 -12.04
N THR A 101 -6.82 -11.21 -12.85
CA THR A 101 -6.90 -12.21 -13.92
C THR A 101 -7.48 -11.59 -15.18
N THR A 102 -7.07 -12.08 -16.35
CA THR A 102 -7.62 -11.63 -17.63
C THR A 102 -7.50 -12.72 -18.68
N THR A 103 -8.47 -12.81 -19.58
CA THR A 103 -8.37 -13.61 -20.82
C THR A 103 -8.32 -12.66 -22.02
N ASN A 104 -7.59 -13.06 -23.07
CA ASN A 104 -7.42 -12.29 -24.30
C ASN A 104 -7.06 -10.81 -24.09
N SER A 105 -6.33 -10.52 -23.02
CA SER A 105 -5.92 -9.17 -22.62
C SER A 105 -7.08 -8.17 -22.46
N LEU A 106 -8.29 -8.61 -22.12
CA LEU A 106 -9.46 -7.73 -21.94
C LEU A 106 -9.19 -6.58 -20.96
N SER A 107 -8.40 -6.81 -19.91
CA SER A 107 -8.00 -5.78 -18.94
C SER A 107 -7.21 -4.61 -19.56
N SER A 108 -6.54 -4.80 -20.69
CA SER A 108 -5.86 -3.72 -21.44
C SER A 108 -6.83 -2.83 -22.21
N TYR A 109 -8.10 -3.23 -22.33
CA TYR A 109 -9.15 -2.47 -22.99
C TYR A 109 -10.20 -1.91 -22.01
N LEU A 110 -10.04 -2.18 -20.71
CA LEU A 110 -10.89 -1.59 -19.68
C LEU A 110 -10.20 -0.33 -19.16
N ASP A 111 -10.67 0.83 -19.63
CA ASP A 111 -10.26 2.12 -19.09
C ASP A 111 -10.80 2.23 -17.67
N LEU A 112 -9.93 2.51 -16.70
CA LEU A 112 -10.23 2.59 -15.28
C LEU A 112 -9.86 3.98 -14.75
N THR A 113 -10.82 4.62 -14.09
CA THR A 113 -10.60 5.84 -13.32
C THR A 113 -11.00 5.60 -11.87
N ILE A 114 -10.15 6.03 -10.95
CA ILE A 114 -10.41 5.98 -9.52
C ILE A 114 -10.25 7.39 -8.96
N GLN A 115 -11.32 7.92 -8.38
CA GLN A 115 -11.32 9.20 -7.69
C GLN A 115 -11.60 9.03 -6.22
N GLN A 116 -10.95 9.83 -5.37
CA GLN A 116 -11.28 9.95 -3.95
C GLN A 116 -11.99 11.27 -3.64
N GLY A 117 -12.77 11.25 -2.57
CA GLY A 117 -13.55 12.39 -2.13
C GLY A 117 -14.35 12.10 -0.86
N SER A 118 -15.56 12.66 -0.83
CA SER A 118 -16.52 12.53 0.25
C SER A 118 -17.94 12.35 -0.31
N GLY A 119 -18.90 11.99 0.55
CA GLY A 119 -20.28 11.70 0.13
C GLY A 119 -20.45 10.26 -0.34
N ALA A 120 -21.48 9.97 -1.14
CA ALA A 120 -21.78 8.60 -1.62
C ALA A 120 -21.85 7.55 -0.50
N SER A 121 -22.87 7.64 0.36
CA SER A 121 -23.14 6.66 1.41
C SER A 121 -23.69 5.31 0.87
N SER A 122 -23.55 5.08 -0.43
CA SER A 122 -24.01 3.88 -1.11
C SER A 122 -23.23 3.66 -2.40
N ALA A 123 -23.37 2.46 -2.95
CA ALA A 123 -22.72 2.07 -4.20
C ALA A 123 -23.18 2.87 -5.45
N SER A 124 -24.24 3.68 -5.38
CA SER A 124 -24.75 4.45 -6.53
C SER A 124 -23.92 5.70 -6.86
N CYS A 125 -23.02 6.11 -5.98
CA CYS A 125 -22.27 7.37 -6.06
C CYS A 125 -23.09 8.66 -5.90
N ASP A 126 -24.35 8.58 -5.48
CA ASP A 126 -25.16 9.78 -5.27
C ASP A 126 -24.56 10.67 -4.19
N GLY A 127 -24.42 11.96 -4.49
CA GLY A 127 -23.78 12.93 -3.61
C GLY A 127 -22.25 12.80 -3.49
N PHE A 128 -21.59 11.97 -4.31
CA PHE A 128 -20.13 11.95 -4.38
C PHE A 128 -19.59 13.33 -4.77
N THR A 129 -18.68 13.85 -3.96
CA THR A 129 -17.96 15.10 -4.21
C THR A 129 -16.46 14.80 -4.24
N PRO A 130 -15.78 14.99 -5.40
CA PRO A 130 -14.33 14.78 -5.48
C PRO A 130 -13.56 15.65 -4.49
N ALA A 131 -12.44 15.15 -3.98
CA ALA A 131 -11.56 15.94 -3.13
C ALA A 131 -11.04 17.19 -3.87
N SER A 132 -10.85 18.31 -3.17
CA SER A 132 -10.32 19.53 -3.78
C SER A 132 -8.85 19.41 -4.21
N GLN A 133 -8.11 18.49 -3.59
CA GLN A 133 -6.72 18.15 -3.93
C GLN A 133 -6.55 16.65 -3.92
N GLY A 134 -5.74 16.13 -4.86
CA GLY A 134 -5.47 14.70 -4.96
C GLY A 134 -6.71 13.86 -5.27
N ALA A 135 -7.73 14.42 -5.92
CA ALA A 135 -8.95 13.71 -6.28
C ALA A 135 -8.66 12.47 -7.12
N GLN A 136 -7.75 12.59 -8.10
CA GLN A 136 -7.41 11.49 -9.00
C GLN A 136 -6.43 10.55 -8.32
N VAL A 137 -6.89 9.35 -7.97
CA VAL A 137 -6.07 8.27 -7.39
C VAL A 137 -5.40 7.48 -8.51
N PHE A 138 -6.15 7.22 -9.59
CA PHE A 138 -5.65 6.49 -10.75
C PHE A 138 -6.41 6.85 -12.03
N SER A 139 -5.71 6.81 -13.17
CA SER A 139 -6.27 6.88 -14.51
C SER A 139 -5.37 6.10 -15.46
N GLY A 140 -5.93 5.16 -16.20
CA GLY A 140 -5.21 4.27 -17.10
C GLY A 140 -6.06 3.05 -17.41
N THR A 141 -5.45 1.94 -17.84
CA THR A 141 -6.19 0.69 -18.03
C THR A 141 -6.25 -0.13 -16.74
N LEU A 142 -7.17 -1.09 -16.67
CA LEU A 142 -7.20 -2.08 -15.60
C LEU A 142 -5.90 -2.91 -15.56
N ALA A 143 -5.31 -3.19 -16.72
CA ALA A 143 -4.01 -3.84 -16.83
C ALA A 143 -2.88 -2.99 -16.21
N ASP A 144 -2.86 -1.68 -16.48
CA ASP A 144 -1.89 -0.77 -15.88
C ASP A 144 -1.99 -0.74 -14.36
N PHE A 145 -3.22 -0.64 -13.84
CA PHE A 145 -3.44 -0.66 -12.40
C PHE A 145 -2.94 -1.98 -11.78
N ALA A 146 -3.36 -3.11 -12.36
CA ALA A 146 -2.98 -4.45 -11.90
C ALA A 146 -1.48 -4.70 -11.96
N GLY A 147 -0.77 -4.17 -12.97
CA GLY A 147 0.67 -4.35 -13.13
C GLY A 147 1.52 -3.38 -12.30
N GLN A 148 1.03 -2.16 -12.06
CA GLN A 148 1.81 -1.10 -11.41
C GLN A 148 1.51 -0.95 -9.92
N ARG A 149 0.31 -1.34 -9.46
CA ARG A 149 -0.19 -1.16 -8.09
C ARG A 149 -0.46 -2.52 -7.46
N THR A 150 0.58 -3.22 -7.03
CA THR A 150 0.50 -4.64 -6.63
C THR A 150 0.63 -4.89 -5.12
N GLY A 151 0.91 -3.86 -4.34
CA GLY A 151 1.05 -3.95 -2.90
C GLY A 151 1.28 -2.57 -2.27
N TYR A 152 1.53 -2.52 -0.97
CA TYR A 152 1.67 -1.25 -0.27
C TYR A 152 2.80 -0.36 -0.84
N ALA A 153 3.98 -0.92 -1.10
CA ALA A 153 5.15 -0.13 -1.52
C ALA A 153 4.91 0.70 -2.81
N ASN A 154 4.13 0.16 -3.75
CA ASN A 154 3.83 0.77 -5.05
C ASN A 154 2.35 1.17 -5.21
N GLY A 155 1.51 0.91 -4.22
CA GLY A 155 0.08 1.25 -4.22
C GLY A 155 -0.16 2.74 -4.43
N ALA A 156 -1.29 3.08 -5.05
CA ALA A 156 -1.68 4.45 -5.29
C ALA A 156 -1.91 5.16 -3.94
N PRO A 157 -1.27 6.31 -3.68
CA PRO A 157 -1.51 7.07 -2.45
C PRO A 157 -2.94 7.60 -2.45
N THR A 158 -3.61 7.54 -1.31
CA THR A 158 -4.98 8.04 -1.15
C THR A 158 -5.04 9.16 -0.12
N TRP A 159 -5.21 8.84 1.16
CA TRP A 159 -5.23 9.81 2.25
C TRP A 159 -4.41 9.39 3.46
N SER A 160 -4.38 10.28 4.43
CA SER A 160 -3.53 10.24 5.61
C SER A 160 -4.38 10.37 6.88
N PRO A 161 -4.97 9.29 7.42
CA PRO A 161 -5.62 9.38 8.72
C PRO A 161 -4.68 9.95 9.79
N THR A 162 -5.20 10.85 10.63
CA THR A 162 -4.51 11.36 11.83
C THR A 162 -4.54 10.35 12.96
N GLY A 163 -5.53 9.46 12.98
CA GLY A 163 -5.72 8.46 14.03
C GLY A 163 -6.23 9.04 15.35
N THR A 164 -6.86 10.21 15.33
CA THR A 164 -7.47 10.80 16.53
C THR A 164 -8.96 10.50 16.66
N THR A 165 -9.63 10.32 15.52
CA THR A 165 -11.07 10.04 15.39
C THR A 165 -11.30 9.19 14.16
N SER A 166 -12.50 8.62 14.03
CA SER A 166 -12.88 7.93 12.80
C SER A 166 -12.84 8.88 11.60
N GLU A 167 -12.24 8.46 10.50
CA GLU A 167 -12.10 9.24 9.27
C GLU A 167 -12.53 8.40 8.06
N SER A 168 -13.49 8.90 7.29
CA SER A 168 -13.98 8.22 6.09
C SER A 168 -13.54 8.91 4.81
N ARG A 169 -13.24 8.12 3.79
CA ARG A 169 -13.03 8.56 2.41
C ARG A 169 -13.84 7.71 1.45
N SER A 170 -14.52 8.40 0.56
CA SER A 170 -15.31 7.77 -0.50
C SER A 170 -14.46 7.67 -1.76
N PHE A 171 -14.54 6.54 -2.43
CA PHE A 171 -13.85 6.27 -3.69
C PHE A 171 -14.89 6.01 -4.76
N LYS A 172 -14.79 6.73 -5.87
CA LYS A 172 -15.58 6.51 -7.09
C LYS A 172 -14.72 5.77 -8.10
N PHE A 173 -15.15 4.57 -8.44
CA PHE A 173 -14.56 3.77 -9.51
C PHE A 173 -15.44 3.89 -10.74
N SER A 174 -14.81 4.14 -11.88
CA SER A 174 -15.46 4.16 -13.17
C SER A 174 -14.67 3.30 -14.15
N TYR A 175 -15.38 2.46 -14.91
CA TYR A 175 -14.78 1.74 -16.03
C TYR A 175 -15.46 2.10 -17.35
N THR A 176 -14.75 1.94 -18.46
CA THR A 176 -15.30 1.90 -19.81
C THR A 176 -14.60 0.81 -20.61
N LEU A 177 -15.35 -0.03 -21.31
CA LEU A 177 -14.77 -0.95 -22.29
C LEU A 177 -14.45 -0.16 -23.55
N SER A 178 -13.17 -0.07 -23.92
CA SER A 178 -12.70 0.74 -25.02
C SER A 178 -13.39 0.39 -26.34
N GLN A 179 -13.73 1.40 -27.14
CA GLN A 179 -14.24 1.21 -28.52
C GLN A 179 -13.25 0.47 -29.43
N SER A 180 -11.97 0.45 -29.06
CA SER A 180 -10.91 -0.25 -29.78
C SER A 180 -10.81 -1.75 -29.46
N THR A 181 -11.69 -2.27 -28.59
CA THR A 181 -11.68 -3.69 -28.20
C THR A 181 -11.90 -4.58 -29.43
N PRO A 182 -10.95 -5.46 -29.77
CA PRO A 182 -11.06 -6.32 -30.95
C PRO A 182 -12.07 -7.45 -30.72
N ASN A 183 -12.46 -8.14 -31.80
CA ASN A 183 -13.35 -9.31 -31.71
C ASN A 183 -12.78 -10.46 -30.85
N THR A 184 -11.46 -10.53 -30.68
CA THR A 184 -10.83 -11.49 -29.74
C THR A 184 -11.17 -11.19 -28.27
N GLY A 185 -11.71 -10.01 -27.97
CA GLY A 185 -12.26 -9.66 -26.66
C GLY A 185 -13.65 -10.23 -26.38
N GLN A 186 -14.32 -10.84 -27.37
CA GLN A 186 -15.57 -11.57 -27.13
C GLN A 186 -15.32 -12.77 -26.18
N ASP A 187 -16.34 -13.12 -25.38
CA ASP A 187 -16.30 -14.17 -24.34
C ASP A 187 -15.11 -14.07 -23.36
N SER A 188 -14.51 -12.88 -23.25
CA SER A 188 -13.35 -12.63 -22.43
C SER A 188 -13.73 -12.15 -21.03
N ARG A 189 -12.78 -12.27 -20.11
CA ARG A 189 -12.97 -11.98 -18.69
C ARG A 189 -11.82 -11.14 -18.19
N ALA A 190 -12.11 -10.25 -17.26
CA ALA A 190 -11.13 -9.53 -16.47
C ALA A 190 -11.66 -9.42 -15.04
N ALA A 191 -10.80 -9.66 -14.05
CA ALA A 191 -11.14 -9.52 -12.65
C ALA A 191 -9.95 -8.99 -11.87
N ILE A 192 -10.23 -8.27 -10.78
CA ILE A 192 -9.26 -7.78 -9.82
C ILE A 192 -9.96 -7.57 -8.47
N ALA A 193 -9.23 -7.74 -7.38
CA ALA A 193 -9.65 -7.28 -6.06
C ALA A 193 -8.92 -5.96 -5.74
N PHE A 194 -9.66 -4.96 -5.28
CA PHE A 194 -9.10 -3.70 -4.81
C PHE A 194 -8.86 -3.78 -3.30
N THR A 195 -7.66 -3.40 -2.85
CA THR A 195 -7.24 -3.53 -1.46
C THR A 195 -6.74 -2.18 -0.96
N TRP A 196 -7.36 -1.70 0.13
CA TRP A 196 -6.84 -0.59 0.91
C TRP A 196 -6.01 -1.14 2.07
N GLU A 197 -4.81 -0.63 2.21
CA GLU A 197 -3.94 -0.96 3.34
C GLU A 197 -3.45 0.33 3.98
N ALA A 198 -3.54 0.39 5.30
CA ALA A 198 -2.97 1.45 6.10
C ALA A 198 -1.72 0.95 6.82
N GLN A 199 -0.65 1.73 6.77
CA GLN A 199 0.53 1.52 7.62
C GLN A 199 0.83 2.78 8.42
N THR A 200 1.27 2.61 9.66
CA THR A 200 1.72 3.71 10.51
C THR A 200 2.86 4.49 9.85
N ARG A 201 2.90 5.80 10.07
CA ARG A 201 3.98 6.66 9.58
C ARG A 201 4.97 7.03 10.68
#